data_AF-A0AAV5M0C3-F1
#
_entry.id   AF-A0AAV5M0C3-F1
#
_cell.length_a   1.000
_cell.length_b   1.000
_cell.length_c   1.000
_cell.angle_alpha   90.00
_cell.angle_beta   90.00
_cell.angle_gamma   90.00
#
_symmetry.space_group_name_H-M   'P 1'
#
loop_
_entity.id
_entity.type
_entity.pdbx_description
1 polymer ?
#
loop_
_entity_poly.entity_id
_entity_poly.type
_entity_poly.pdbx_seq_one_letter_code
_entity_poly.pdbx_strand_id
1 'polypeptide(L)'
;MDITARIVNEIMNHPNFVKVLQDNYGNFVAQTALLASKGELRRILVSRIESNYPLLHSHPFGEKVLGRIKGRRRQVLSLLR
;
A
#
# COMPACT_ATOMS: atom_id res chain seq x y z
N MET A 1 -5.90 22.59 -3.16
CA MET A 1 -5.29 21.39 -2.51
C MET A 1 -5.37 20.24 -3.48
N ASP A 2 -4.27 19.52 -3.69
CA ASP A 2 -4.25 18.31 -4.52
C ASP A 2 -5.11 17.21 -3.88
N ILE A 3 -6.10 16.71 -4.62
CA ILE A 3 -7.03 15.65 -4.17
C ILE A 3 -6.23 14.40 -3.77
N THR A 4 -5.14 14.10 -4.48
CA THR A 4 -4.26 12.97 -4.18
C THR A 4 -3.67 13.10 -2.77
N ALA A 5 -3.14 14.28 -2.43
CA ALA A 5 -2.57 14.54 -1.12
C ALA A 5 -3.61 14.38 0.00
N ARG A 6 -4.85 14.80 -0.23
CA ARG A 6 -5.95 14.62 0.74
C ARG A 6 -6.25 13.15 0.97
N ILE A 7 -6.43 12.37 -0.10
CA ILE A 7 -6.75 10.93 -0.01
C ILE A 7 -5.59 10.17 0.66
N VAL A 8 -4.35 10.45 0.28
CA VAL A 8 -3.18 9.79 0.88
C VAL A 8 -3.12 10.09 2.38
N ASN A 9 -3.30 11.34 2.79
CA ASN A 9 -3.32 11.71 4.19
C ASN A 9 -4.49 11.06 4.96
N GLU A 10 -5.67 10.99 4.36
CA GLU A 10 -6.84 10.34 4.99
C GLU A 10 -6.58 8.85 5.22
N ILE A 11 -6.04 8.14 4.22
CA ILE A 11 -5.67 6.73 4.35
C ILE A 11 -4.60 6.56 5.44
N MET A 12 -3.50 7.32 5.37
CA MET A 12 -2.36 7.17 6.29
C MET A 12 -2.72 7.40 7.76
N ASN A 13 -3.65 8.33 8.03
CA ASN A 13 -4.08 8.67 9.37
C ASN A 13 -5.31 7.88 9.84
N HIS A 14 -5.83 6.97 9.00
CA HIS A 14 -6.94 6.12 9.41
C HIS A 14 -6.51 5.17 10.54
N PRO A 15 -7.24 5.09 11.67
CA PRO A 15 -6.89 4.23 12.80
C PRO A 15 -6.69 2.75 12.42
N ASN A 16 -7.43 2.29 11.41
CA ASN A 16 -7.35 0.94 10.88
C ASN A 16 -6.64 0.89 9.52
N PHE A 17 -5.54 1.64 9.34
CA PHE A 17 -4.78 1.71 8.08
C PHE A 17 -4.54 0.33 7.45
N VAL A 18 -4.05 -0.64 8.22
CA VAL A 18 -3.79 -2.02 7.73
C VAL A 18 -5.07 -2.67 7.21
N LYS A 19 -6.20 -2.49 7.90
CA LYS A 19 -7.50 -3.03 7.48
C LYS A 19 -7.94 -2.44 6.15
N VAL A 20 -7.68 -1.16 5.89
CA VAL A 20 -7.96 -0.53 4.59
C VAL A 20 -7.15 -1.18 3.47
N LEU A 21 -5.87 -1.49 3.72
CA LEU A 21 -5.01 -2.16 2.74
C LEU A 21 -5.42 -3.62 2.48
N GLN A 22 -5.99 -4.26 3.49
CA GLN A 22 -6.47 -5.64 3.43
C GLN A 22 -7.91 -5.76 2.94
N ASP A 23 -8.66 -4.67 2.86
CA ASP A 23 -10.07 -4.66 2.49
C ASP A 23 -10.29 -5.06 1.01
N ASN A 24 -11.41 -5.71 0.72
CA ASN A 24 -11.80 -6.18 -0.62
C ASN A 24 -11.84 -5.05 -1.67
N TYR A 25 -12.12 -3.81 -1.27
CA TYR A 25 -12.18 -2.64 -2.13
C TYR A 25 -11.17 -1.55 -1.74
N GLY A 26 -10.89 -1.39 -0.45
CA GLY A 26 -9.92 -0.41 0.07
C GLY A 26 -8.50 -0.59 -0.50
N ASN A 27 -8.11 -1.85 -0.80
CA ASN A 27 -6.81 -2.13 -1.42
C ASN A 27 -6.63 -1.44 -2.77
N PHE A 28 -7.70 -1.24 -3.55
CA PHE A 28 -7.63 -0.55 -4.84
C PHE A 28 -7.46 0.96 -4.66
N VAL A 29 -8.11 1.53 -3.65
CA VAL A 29 -7.94 2.95 -3.30
C VAL A 29 -6.49 3.22 -2.88
N ALA A 30 -5.93 2.37 -2.02
CA ALA A 30 -4.54 2.49 -1.59
C ALA A 30 -3.54 2.34 -2.74
N GLN A 31 -3.75 1.38 -3.65
CA GLN A 31 -2.93 1.22 -4.85
C GLN A 31 -3.02 2.44 -5.76
N THR A 32 -4.21 3.01 -5.94
CA THR A 32 -4.43 4.20 -6.77
C THR A 32 -3.78 5.43 -6.15
N ALA A 33 -3.95 5.62 -4.84
CA ALA A 33 -3.29 6.68 -4.08
C ALA A 33 -1.75 6.57 -4.17
N LEU A 34 -1.21 5.36 -4.07
CA LEU A 34 0.22 5.10 -4.25
C LEU A 34 0.73 5.45 -5.65
N LEU A 35 -0.05 5.18 -6.70
CA LEU A 35 0.30 5.51 -8.09
C LEU A 35 0.23 7.01 -8.38
N ALA A 36 -0.79 7.68 -7.86
CA ALA A 36 -1.00 9.10 -8.06
C ALA A 36 -0.02 9.95 -7.25
N SER A 37 0.39 9.48 -6.07
CA SER A 37 1.33 10.18 -5.19
C SER A 37 2.73 10.29 -5.81
N LYS A 38 3.41 11.42 -5.58
CA LYS A 38 4.76 11.70 -6.07
C LYS A 38 5.62 12.32 -4.95
N GLY A 39 6.93 12.37 -5.17
CA GLY A 39 7.87 13.06 -4.27
C GLY A 39 7.81 12.56 -2.82
N GLU A 40 7.82 13.49 -1.87
CA GLU A 40 7.82 13.19 -0.44
C GLU A 40 6.57 12.44 0.02
N LEU A 41 5.38 12.85 -0.45
CA LEU A 41 4.13 12.20 -0.10
C LEU A 41 4.15 10.69 -0.43
N ARG A 42 4.70 10.35 -1.60
CA ARG A 42 4.86 8.94 -2.00
C ARG A 42 5.85 8.21 -1.09
N ARG A 43 6.97 8.83 -0.72
CA ARG A 43 7.98 8.22 0.17
C ARG A 43 7.38 7.89 1.53
N ILE A 44 6.65 8.83 2.13
CA ILE A 44 5.97 8.64 3.42
C ILE A 44 4.96 7.50 3.33
N LEU A 45 4.11 7.49 2.29
CA LEU A 45 3.13 6.42 2.10
C LEU A 45 3.79 5.04 1.95
N VAL A 46 4.86 4.93 1.15
CA VAL A 46 5.61 3.67 1.00
C VAL A 46 6.19 3.22 2.32
N SER A 47 6.89 4.10 3.04
CA SER A 47 7.48 3.78 4.34
C SER A 47 6.43 3.27 5.33
N ARG A 48 5.26 3.91 5.36
CA ARG A 48 4.15 3.48 6.19
C ARG A 48 3.62 2.10 5.80
N ILE A 49 3.46 1.80 4.52
CA ILE A 49 3.04 0.47 4.05
C ILE A 49 4.10 -0.58 4.41
N GLU A 50 5.38 -0.32 4.14
CA GLU A 50 6.48 -1.26 4.39
C GLU A 50 6.70 -1.54 5.88
N SER A 51 6.47 -0.55 6.76
CA SER A 51 6.50 -0.78 8.22
C SER A 51 5.47 -1.80 8.71
N ASN A 52 4.43 -2.06 7.92
CA ASN A 52 3.38 -3.03 8.20
C ASN A 52 3.54 -4.33 7.40
N TYR A 53 4.72 -4.58 6.81
CA TYR A 53 4.99 -5.76 5.98
C TYR A 53 4.55 -7.10 6.61
N PRO A 54 4.81 -7.40 7.90
CA PRO A 54 4.40 -8.66 8.54
C PRO A 54 2.90 -8.96 8.45
N LEU A 55 2.07 -7.91 8.49
CA LEU A 55 0.61 -8.05 8.45
C LEU A 55 0.07 -8.08 7.01
N LEU A 56 0.82 -7.50 6.07
CA LEU A 56 0.37 -7.35 4.68
C LEU A 56 0.83 -8.52 3.80
N HIS A 57 2.01 -9.08 4.03
CA HIS A 57 2.58 -10.09 3.12
C HIS A 57 1.83 -11.43 3.15
N SER A 58 1.14 -11.75 4.24
CA SER A 58 0.35 -12.99 4.37
C SER A 58 -1.11 -12.81 3.97
N HIS A 59 -1.54 -11.58 3.68
CA HIS A 59 -2.92 -11.27 3.33
C HIS A 59 -3.08 -11.09 1.81
N PRO A 60 -4.03 -11.77 1.14
CA PRO A 60 -4.15 -11.73 -0.32
C PRO A 60 -4.28 -10.32 -0.92
N PHE A 61 -4.94 -9.39 -0.23
CA PHE A 61 -5.07 -8.00 -0.68
C PHE A 61 -3.91 -7.11 -0.21
N GLY A 62 -3.36 -7.37 0.98
CA GLY A 62 -2.19 -6.64 1.48
C GLY A 62 -0.95 -6.89 0.62
N GLU A 63 -0.77 -8.14 0.17
CA GLU A 63 0.30 -8.53 -0.73
C GLU A 63 0.21 -7.79 -2.07
N LYS A 64 -0.99 -7.56 -2.60
CA LYS A 64 -1.19 -6.77 -3.83
C LYS A 64 -0.73 -5.32 -3.68
N VAL A 65 -1.02 -4.69 -2.54
CA VAL A 65 -0.53 -3.33 -2.24
C VAL A 65 1.00 -3.32 -2.18
N LEU A 66 1.62 -4.27 -1.49
CA LEU A 66 3.08 -4.43 -1.43
C LEU A 66 3.70 -4.65 -2.82
N GLY A 67 3.07 -5.49 -3.65
CA GLY A 67 3.51 -5.74 -5.03
C GLY A 67 3.50 -4.49 -5.90
N ARG A 68 2.66 -3.49 -5.58
CA ARG A 68 2.62 -2.21 -6.28
C ARG A 68 3.80 -1.30 -5.94
N ILE A 69 4.39 -1.44 -4.75
CA ILE A 69 5.61 -0.73 -4.35
C ILE A 69 6.81 -1.29 -5.12
N LYS A 70 6.94 -2.62 -5.17
CA LYS A 70 8.09 -3.33 -5.75
C LYS A 70 8.13 -3.32 -7.29
N GLY A 71 7.19 -2.65 -7.95
CA GLY A 71 7.16 -2.50 -9.41
C GLY A 71 7.14 -3.84 -10.15
N ARG A 72 6.03 -4.57 -10.08
CA ARG A 72 5.70 -5.76 -10.91
C ARG A 72 6.91 -6.60 -11.37
N ARG A 73 7.79 -7.00 -10.46
CA ARG A 73 8.70 -8.12 -10.67
C ARG A 73 7.98 -9.34 -10.10
N ARG A 74 7.48 -10.22 -10.98
CA ARG A 74 6.92 -11.52 -10.59
C ARG A 74 7.86 -12.13 -9.56
N GLN A 75 7.40 -12.27 -8.32
CA GLN A 75 8.17 -12.98 -7.29
C GLN A 75 8.15 -14.45 -7.67
N VAL A 76 9.20 -14.90 -8.35
CA VAL A 76 9.59 -16.33 -8.43
C VAL A 76 10.19 -16.78 -7.08
N LEU A 77 10.04 -15.99 -6.00
CA LEU A 77 10.61 -16.23 -4.67
C LEU A 77 9.56 -16.66 -3.64
N SER A 78 8.45 -17.27 -4.06
CA SER A 78 7.58 -18.04 -3.18
C SER A 78 7.92 -19.55 -3.14
N LEU A 79 8.99 -20.01 -3.80
CA LEU A 79 9.40 -21.42 -3.83
C LEU A 79 10.53 -21.81 -2.86
N LEU A 80 10.80 -21.02 -1.82
CA LEU A 80 11.72 -21.44 -0.76
C LEU A 80 11.19 -21.05 0.62
N ARG A 81 10.08 -21.69 1.03
CA ARG A 81 9.79 -22.05 2.42
C ARG A 81 9.05 -23.38 2.43
#